data_AF-A0A7V2KMZ3-F1
#
_entry.id   AF-A0A7V2KMZ3-F1
#
_cell.length_a   1.000
_cell.length_b   1.000
_cell.length_c   1.000
_cell.angle_alpha   90.00
_cell.angle_beta   90.00
_cell.angle_gamma   90.00
#
_symmetry.space_group_name_H-M   'P 1'
#
loop_
_entity.id
_entity.type
_entity.pdbx_description
1 polymer ?
#
loop_
_entity_poly.entity_id
_entity_poly.type
_entity_poly.pdbx_seq_one_letter_code
_entity_poly.pdbx_strand_id
1 'polypeptide(L)'
;MSVSEGEKRRPGEHGLLPGLCRVCQSPHRKDYERRMAEGWSGRRLERYSREIGEPISVSSFLNHREKHFKGELEKLKDERMEEIARSRIRLGMEAIEVLKSNLEVMNKGKEALAKVFANPEGLSGTMMGNAARLMGEIRLTSDALEAKLEKLRGLGEVDEEALASDLTRLIGLLCPECRVRVAEEIGLDPGDIVKTARGLL
;
A
#
# COMPACT_ATOMS: atom_id res chain seq x y z
N MET A 1 -10.30 -66.12 -10.46
CA MET A 1 -9.08 -65.34 -10.15
C MET A 1 -9.44 -63.87 -10.30
N SER A 2 -9.83 -63.24 -9.20
CA SER A 2 -10.27 -61.84 -9.19
C SER A 2 -9.22 -61.05 -8.44
N VAL A 3 -8.44 -60.25 -9.17
CA VAL A 3 -7.40 -59.38 -8.62
C VAL A 3 -8.13 -58.12 -8.15
N SER A 4 -8.23 -57.93 -6.84
CA SER A 4 -8.74 -56.68 -6.27
C SER A 4 -7.71 -55.58 -6.51
N GLU A 5 -8.06 -54.61 -7.35
CA GLU A 5 -7.29 -53.41 -7.60
C GLU A 5 -7.15 -52.63 -6.28
N GLY A 6 -5.91 -52.58 -5.80
CA GLY A 6 -5.52 -51.76 -4.65
C GLY A 6 -5.66 -50.29 -4.99
N GLU A 7 -6.68 -49.66 -4.41
CA GLU A 7 -6.90 -48.23 -4.42
C GLU A 7 -5.67 -47.52 -3.79
N LYS A 8 -4.82 -46.98 -4.67
CA LYS A 8 -3.66 -46.17 -4.28
C LYS A 8 -4.16 -44.89 -3.63
N ARG A 9 -4.21 -44.89 -2.29
CA ARG A 9 -4.47 -43.69 -1.48
C ARG A 9 -3.44 -42.62 -1.83
N ARG A 10 -3.90 -41.42 -2.19
CA ARG A 10 -3.04 -40.28 -2.50
C ARG A 10 -2.27 -39.84 -1.24
N PRO A 11 -0.95 -39.68 -1.29
CA PRO A 11 -0.19 -39.11 -0.19
C PRO A 11 -0.46 -37.59 -0.15
N GLY A 12 -1.38 -37.14 0.70
CA GLY A 12 -1.69 -35.71 0.83
C GLY A 12 -2.81 -35.35 1.81
N GLU A 13 -3.77 -36.24 2.05
CA GLU A 13 -4.97 -35.95 2.87
C GLU A 13 -4.86 -36.39 4.34
N HIS A 14 -3.67 -36.23 4.92
CA HIS A 14 -3.51 -36.29 6.38
C HIS A 14 -3.21 -34.88 6.88
N GLY A 15 -4.25 -34.04 6.79
CA GLY A 15 -4.38 -32.92 7.72
C GLY A 15 -4.30 -33.51 9.12
N LEU A 16 -3.32 -33.10 9.92
CA LEU A 16 -3.33 -33.41 11.35
C LEU A 16 -4.69 -32.95 11.86
N LEU A 17 -5.45 -33.80 12.56
CA LEU A 17 -6.69 -33.34 13.16
C LEU A 17 -6.36 -32.17 14.10
N PRO A 18 -7.19 -31.11 14.19
CA PRO A 18 -6.93 -29.95 15.05
C PRO A 18 -6.57 -30.34 16.50
N GLY A 19 -7.11 -31.46 16.99
CA GLY A 19 -6.82 -32.03 18.30
C GLY A 19 -5.41 -32.60 18.50
N LEU A 20 -4.55 -32.65 17.49
CA LEU A 20 -3.14 -33.07 17.59
C LEU A 20 -2.15 -31.92 17.35
N CYS A 21 -2.66 -30.73 16.97
CA CYS A 21 -1.82 -29.56 16.76
C CYS A 21 -1.54 -28.86 18.10
N ARG A 22 -0.27 -28.75 18.48
CA ARG A 22 0.16 -28.06 19.72
C ARG A 22 -0.28 -26.60 19.77
N VAL A 23 -0.34 -25.92 18.64
CA VAL A 23 -0.80 -24.53 18.56
C VAL A 23 -2.32 -24.45 18.75
N CYS A 24 -3.09 -25.38 18.17
CA CYS A 24 -4.54 -25.45 18.38
C CYS A 24 -4.92 -25.73 19.84
N GLN A 25 -4.10 -26.51 20.54
CA GLN A 25 -4.31 -26.88 21.95
C GLN A 25 -3.83 -25.82 22.94
N SER A 26 -3.04 -24.85 22.50
CA SER A 26 -2.52 -23.81 23.38
C SER A 26 -3.63 -22.85 23.84
N PRO A 27 -3.71 -22.49 25.14
CA PRO A 27 -4.55 -21.39 25.61
C PRO A 27 -4.21 -20.04 24.96
N HIS A 28 -3.00 -19.87 24.43
CA HIS A 28 -2.52 -18.68 23.73
C HIS A 28 -2.69 -18.75 22.21
N ARG A 29 -3.42 -19.74 21.68
CA ARG A 29 -3.69 -19.93 20.23
C ARG A 29 -4.02 -18.62 19.50
N LYS A 30 -5.01 -17.88 19.99
CA LYS A 30 -5.48 -16.64 19.36
C LYS A 30 -4.39 -15.56 19.29
N ASP A 31 -3.51 -15.51 20.29
CA ASP A 31 -2.40 -14.58 20.29
C ASP A 31 -1.34 -14.96 19.25
N TYR A 32 -1.02 -16.26 19.14
CA TYR A 32 -0.15 -16.75 18.06
C TYR A 32 -0.72 -16.47 16.67
N GLU A 33 -2.00 -16.74 16.45
CA GLU A 33 -2.69 -16.48 15.18
C GLU A 33 -2.70 -14.99 14.81
N ARG A 34 -2.99 -14.10 15.77
CA ARG A 34 -2.87 -12.65 15.57
C ARG A 34 -1.45 -12.27 15.14
N ARG A 35 -0.43 -12.78 15.82
CA ARG A 35 0.98 -12.49 15.47
C ARG A 35 1.38 -13.07 14.11
N MET A 36 0.82 -14.22 13.72
CA MET A 36 0.98 -14.75 12.36
C MET A 36 0.35 -13.81 11.33
N ALA A 37 -0.84 -13.25 11.61
CA ALA A 37 -1.50 -12.26 10.76
C ALA A 37 -0.72 -10.94 10.67
N GLU A 38 0.00 -10.56 11.74
CA GLU A 38 0.96 -9.46 11.76
C GLU A 38 2.27 -9.77 10.99
N GLY A 39 2.46 -11.00 10.51
CA GLY A 39 3.63 -11.39 9.72
C GLY A 39 4.82 -11.93 10.54
N TRP A 40 4.61 -12.32 11.81
CA TRP A 40 5.70 -12.89 12.61
C TRP A 40 6.21 -14.21 12.01
N SER A 41 7.54 -14.33 11.94
CA SER A 41 8.18 -15.58 11.50
C SER A 41 8.03 -16.68 12.55
N GLY A 42 8.03 -17.94 12.10
CA GLY A 42 7.94 -19.10 13.00
C GLY A 42 9.04 -19.14 14.07
N ARG A 43 10.25 -18.63 13.78
CA ARG A 43 11.35 -18.49 14.76
C ARG A 43 11.04 -17.45 15.83
N ARG A 44 10.39 -16.35 15.46
CA ARG A 44 9.99 -15.30 16.40
C ARG A 44 8.86 -15.80 17.31
N LEU A 45 7.91 -16.54 16.73
CA LEU A 45 6.83 -17.20 17.48
C LEU A 45 7.37 -18.26 18.45
N GLU A 46 8.36 -19.05 18.04
CA GLU A 46 9.03 -20.01 18.94
C GLU A 46 9.75 -19.33 20.10
N ARG A 47 10.41 -18.19 19.86
CA ARG A 47 11.05 -17.44 20.95
C ARG A 47 10.00 -16.93 21.94
N TYR A 48 8.94 -16.31 21.41
CA TYR A 48 7.84 -15.78 22.20
C TYR A 48 7.12 -16.87 23.00
N SER A 49 6.84 -18.02 22.39
CA SER A 49 6.19 -19.14 23.06
C SER A 49 7.02 -19.63 24.24
N ARG A 50 8.35 -19.71 24.11
CA ARG A 50 9.25 -20.02 25.23
C ARG A 50 9.23 -18.96 26.33
N GLU A 51 9.19 -17.68 25.97
CA GLU A 51 9.13 -16.56 26.93
C GLU A 51 7.86 -16.63 27.80
N ILE A 52 6.74 -17.08 27.24
CA ILE A 52 5.47 -17.25 27.96
C ILE A 52 5.28 -18.64 28.57
N GLY A 53 6.33 -19.48 28.58
CA GLY A 53 6.30 -20.80 29.22
C GLY A 53 5.72 -21.95 28.39
N GLU A 54 5.48 -21.75 27.09
CA GLU A 54 4.99 -22.75 26.15
C GLU A 54 6.02 -23.06 25.05
N PRO A 55 6.92 -24.04 25.21
CA PRO A 55 7.97 -24.29 24.23
C PRO A 55 7.42 -25.00 22.96
N ILE A 56 6.71 -24.25 22.12
CA ILE A 56 6.19 -24.69 20.82
C ILE A 56 7.26 -24.48 19.75
N SER A 57 7.57 -25.53 18.99
CA SER A 57 8.59 -25.48 17.95
C SER A 57 8.15 -24.72 16.71
N VAL A 58 9.12 -24.23 15.93
CA VAL A 58 8.87 -23.58 14.62
C VAL A 58 8.01 -24.46 13.71
N SER A 59 8.30 -25.76 13.63
CA SER A 59 7.58 -26.70 12.77
C SER A 59 6.10 -26.83 13.16
N SER A 60 5.78 -26.75 14.46
CA SER A 60 4.39 -26.74 14.92
C SER A 60 3.66 -25.47 14.48
N PHE A 61 4.31 -24.31 14.53
CA PHE A 61 3.73 -23.06 14.03
C PHE A 61 3.51 -23.06 12.52
N LEU A 62 4.49 -23.55 11.74
CA LEU A 62 4.36 -23.63 10.28
C LEU A 62 3.24 -24.59 9.87
N ASN A 63 3.16 -25.77 10.51
CA ASN A 63 2.09 -26.72 10.24
C ASN A 63 0.71 -26.16 10.63
N HIS A 64 0.61 -25.45 11.76
CA HIS A 64 -0.63 -24.77 12.15
C HIS A 64 -1.07 -23.75 11.11
N ARG A 65 -0.14 -22.89 10.70
CA ARG A 65 -0.39 -21.87 9.69
C ARG A 65 -0.90 -22.49 8.39
N GLU A 66 -0.24 -23.50 7.86
CA GLU A 66 -0.62 -24.11 6.58
C GLU A 66 -1.89 -24.94 6.64
N LYS A 67 -2.11 -25.71 7.72
CA LYS A 67 -3.19 -26.71 7.79
C LYS A 67 -4.45 -26.24 8.51
N HIS A 68 -4.36 -25.22 9.36
CA HIS A 68 -5.47 -24.81 10.23
C HIS A 68 -5.85 -23.34 10.09
N PHE A 69 -4.86 -22.48 9.90
CA PHE A 69 -5.07 -21.04 9.89
C PHE A 69 -5.00 -20.39 8.49
N LYS A 70 -4.59 -21.14 7.45
CA LYS A 70 -4.33 -20.59 6.11
C LYS A 70 -5.52 -19.82 5.53
N GLY A 71 -6.71 -20.43 5.52
CA GLY A 71 -7.89 -19.77 4.95
C GLY A 71 -8.37 -18.56 5.75
N GLU A 72 -8.18 -18.56 7.07
CA GLU A 72 -8.51 -17.41 7.93
C GLU A 72 -7.47 -16.30 7.77
N LEU A 73 -6.18 -16.67 7.66
CA LEU A 73 -5.09 -15.76 7.38
C LEU A 73 -5.25 -15.08 6.00
N GLU A 74 -5.71 -15.80 4.98
CA GLU A 74 -6.04 -15.24 3.67
C GLU A 74 -7.18 -14.22 3.77
N LYS A 75 -8.28 -14.56 4.46
CA LYS A 75 -9.38 -13.59 4.71
C LYS A 75 -8.94 -12.33 5.44
N LEU A 76 -8.14 -12.47 6.49
CA LEU A 76 -7.63 -11.33 7.25
C LEU A 76 -6.70 -10.45 6.41
N LYS A 77 -5.96 -11.04 5.47
CA LYS A 77 -5.17 -10.27 4.51
C LYS A 77 -6.07 -9.52 3.54
N ASP A 78 -7.10 -10.16 3.01
CA ASP A 78 -8.05 -9.53 2.08
C ASP A 78 -8.77 -8.35 2.75
N GLU A 79 -9.29 -8.53 3.97
CA GLU A 79 -9.94 -7.47 4.75
C GLU A 79 -8.98 -6.30 5.04
N ARG A 80 -7.73 -6.60 5.40
CA ARG A 80 -6.70 -5.57 5.64
C ARG A 80 -6.34 -4.83 4.35
N MET A 81 -6.21 -5.54 3.23
CA MET A 81 -5.95 -4.93 1.93
C MET A 81 -7.10 -4.02 1.52
N GLU A 82 -8.35 -4.44 1.74
CA GLU A 82 -9.53 -3.63 1.50
C GLU A 82 -9.54 -2.37 2.39
N GLU A 83 -9.19 -2.49 3.66
CA GLU A 83 -9.07 -1.34 4.57
C GLU A 83 -7.99 -0.36 4.12
N ILE A 84 -6.83 -0.87 3.71
CA ILE A 84 -5.74 -0.05 3.14
C ILE A 84 -6.22 0.65 1.88
N ALA A 85 -6.91 -0.05 0.98
CA ALA A 85 -7.46 0.52 -0.25
C ALA A 85 -8.46 1.65 0.07
N ARG A 86 -9.42 1.41 0.99
CA ARG A 86 -10.40 2.41 1.43
C ARG A 86 -9.73 3.64 2.06
N SER A 87 -8.71 3.43 2.89
CA SER A 87 -7.94 4.50 3.51
C SER A 87 -7.21 5.35 2.46
N ARG A 88 -6.59 4.70 1.46
CA ARG A 88 -5.93 5.39 0.35
C ARG A 88 -6.91 6.18 -0.51
N ILE A 89 -8.07 5.62 -0.82
CA ILE A 89 -9.13 6.33 -1.56
C ILE A 89 -9.54 7.60 -0.79
N ARG A 90 -9.74 7.49 0.53
CA ARG A 90 -10.09 8.64 1.39
C ARG A 90 -9.03 9.74 1.34
N LEU A 91 -7.76 9.38 1.54
CA LEU A 91 -6.64 10.33 1.48
C LEU A 91 -6.53 10.98 0.09
N GLY A 92 -6.77 10.21 -0.98
CA GLY A 92 -6.82 10.73 -2.35
C GLY A 92 -7.94 11.75 -2.55
N MET A 93 -9.14 11.49 -2.02
CA MET A 93 -10.26 12.43 -2.08
C MET A 93 -9.99 13.71 -1.30
N GLU A 94 -9.42 13.61 -0.09
CA GLU A 94 -9.02 14.78 0.70
C GLU A 94 -7.99 15.64 -0.04
N ALA A 95 -6.98 15.02 -0.65
CA ALA A 95 -5.99 15.73 -1.45
C ALA A 95 -6.63 16.45 -2.66
N ILE A 96 -7.59 15.81 -3.34
CA ILE A 96 -8.32 16.44 -4.47
C ILE A 96 -9.07 17.69 -4.00
N GLU A 97 -9.75 17.64 -2.85
CA GLU A 97 -10.48 18.80 -2.34
C GLU A 97 -9.56 19.98 -1.99
N VAL A 98 -8.40 19.70 -1.37
CA VAL A 98 -7.37 20.72 -1.12
C VAL A 98 -6.85 21.34 -2.42
N LEU A 99 -6.57 20.51 -3.44
CA LEU A 99 -6.10 20.99 -4.74
C LEU A 99 -7.14 21.86 -5.46
N LYS A 100 -8.43 21.49 -5.40
CA LYS A 100 -9.52 22.31 -5.94
C LYS A 100 -9.62 23.67 -5.24
N SER A 101 -9.55 23.68 -3.91
CA SER A 101 -9.60 24.93 -3.14
C SER A 101 -8.42 25.86 -3.49
N ASN A 102 -7.21 25.31 -3.59
CA ASN A 102 -6.04 26.07 -4.02
C ASN A 102 -6.19 26.64 -5.44
N LEU A 103 -6.73 25.85 -6.37
CA LEU A 103 -6.98 26.29 -7.74
C LEU A 103 -8.00 27.44 -7.79
N GLU A 104 -9.05 27.38 -6.97
CA GLU A 104 -10.03 28.46 -6.84
C GLU A 104 -9.38 29.77 -6.36
N VAL A 105 -8.50 29.70 -5.35
CA VAL A 105 -7.75 30.86 -4.85
C VAL A 105 -6.86 31.45 -5.96
N MET A 106 -6.16 30.59 -6.71
CA MET A 106 -5.31 31.03 -7.82
C MET A 106 -6.11 31.70 -8.93
N ASN A 107 -7.29 31.15 -9.28
CA ASN A 107 -8.18 31.76 -10.28
C ASN A 107 -8.71 33.13 -9.83
N LYS A 108 -9.10 33.27 -8.57
CA LYS A 108 -9.47 34.58 -7.99
C LYS A 108 -8.31 35.57 -8.05
N GLY A 109 -7.09 35.13 -7.76
CA GLY A 109 -5.88 35.94 -7.90
C GLY A 109 -5.63 36.39 -9.34
N LYS A 110 -5.80 35.49 -10.31
CA LYS A 110 -5.70 35.79 -11.74
C LYS A 110 -6.73 36.85 -12.18
N GLU A 111 -7.98 36.71 -11.76
CA GLU A 111 -9.04 37.70 -12.04
C GLU A 111 -8.74 39.07 -11.42
N ALA A 112 -8.25 39.09 -10.18
CA ALA A 112 -7.88 40.32 -9.49
C ALA A 112 -6.73 41.04 -10.23
N LEU A 113 -5.68 40.31 -10.63
CA LEU A 113 -4.58 40.88 -11.39
C LEU A 113 -5.03 41.32 -12.79
N ALA A 114 -5.91 40.57 -13.46
CA ALA A 114 -6.45 40.99 -14.76
C ALA A 114 -7.16 42.35 -14.68
N LYS A 115 -7.88 42.63 -13.60
CA LYS A 115 -8.50 43.95 -13.35
C LYS A 115 -7.45 45.06 -13.14
N VAL A 116 -6.35 44.76 -12.46
CA VAL A 116 -5.21 45.69 -12.30
C VAL A 116 -4.58 46.03 -13.65
N PHE A 117 -4.44 45.05 -14.54
CA PHE A 117 -3.94 45.29 -15.91
C PHE A 117 -4.94 46.05 -16.80
N ALA A 118 -6.24 45.87 -16.58
CA ALA A 118 -7.28 46.58 -17.32
C ALA A 118 -7.40 48.06 -16.93
N ASN A 119 -7.01 48.42 -15.70
CA ASN A 119 -6.98 49.80 -15.23
C ASN A 119 -5.66 50.11 -14.49
N PRO A 120 -4.58 50.42 -15.23
CA PRO A 120 -3.25 50.61 -14.64
C PRO A 120 -3.03 52.00 -14.03
N GLU A 121 -4.06 52.86 -13.98
CA GLU A 121 -3.92 54.23 -13.48
C GLU A 121 -3.38 54.25 -12.04
N GLY A 122 -2.35 55.08 -11.80
CA GLY A 122 -1.72 55.22 -10.49
C GLY A 122 -0.69 54.15 -10.13
N LEU A 123 -0.43 53.16 -11.00
CA LEU A 123 0.60 52.15 -10.77
C LEU A 123 1.95 52.60 -11.34
N SER A 124 3.02 52.40 -10.56
CA SER A 124 4.37 52.57 -11.07
C SER A 124 4.78 51.41 -11.99
N GLY A 125 5.75 51.65 -12.88
CA GLY A 125 6.29 50.59 -13.74
C GLY A 125 6.84 49.40 -12.95
N THR A 126 7.40 49.62 -11.76
CA THR A 126 7.84 48.56 -10.84
C THR A 126 6.68 47.73 -10.30
N MET A 127 5.56 48.36 -9.95
CA MET A 127 4.35 47.65 -9.52
C MET A 127 3.76 46.81 -10.65
N MET A 128 3.75 47.35 -11.87
CA MET A 128 3.32 46.60 -13.07
C MET A 128 4.22 45.40 -13.36
N GLY A 129 5.54 45.56 -13.24
CA GLY A 129 6.50 44.45 -13.39
C GLY A 129 6.30 43.35 -12.35
N ASN A 130 6.06 43.72 -11.09
CA ASN A 130 5.77 42.78 -10.01
C ASN A 130 4.42 42.05 -10.23
N ALA A 131 3.39 42.76 -10.68
CA ALA A 131 2.09 42.17 -11.02
C ALA A 131 2.19 41.16 -12.18
N ALA A 132 3.01 41.47 -13.18
CA ALA A 132 3.22 40.58 -14.34
C ALA A 132 3.94 39.29 -13.93
N ARG A 133 4.96 39.41 -13.08
CA ARG A 133 5.67 38.25 -12.50
C ARG A 133 4.72 37.37 -11.68
N LEU A 134 3.93 37.97 -10.79
CA LEU A 134 2.96 37.25 -9.97
C LEU A 134 1.89 36.54 -10.81
N MET A 135 1.39 37.19 -11.87
CA MET A 135 0.46 36.55 -12.81
C MET A 135 1.08 35.34 -13.51
N GLY A 136 2.37 35.42 -13.87
CA GLY A 136 3.12 34.30 -14.43
C GLY A 136 3.25 33.12 -13.45
N GLU A 137 3.59 33.40 -12.20
CA GLU A 137 3.70 32.38 -11.13
C GLU A 137 2.34 31.71 -10.85
N ILE A 138 1.26 32.51 -10.77
CA ILE A 138 -0.11 31.99 -10.59
C ILE A 138 -0.49 31.07 -11.75
N ARG A 139 -0.21 31.46 -13.00
CA ARG A 139 -0.53 30.64 -14.18
C ARG A 139 0.20 29.31 -14.15
N LEU A 140 1.51 29.32 -13.93
CA LEU A 140 2.32 28.09 -13.84
C LEU A 140 1.81 27.17 -12.72
N THR A 141 1.43 27.75 -11.59
CA THR A 141 0.90 27.01 -10.45
C THR A 141 -0.47 26.40 -10.76
N SER A 142 -1.40 27.17 -11.34
CA SER A 142 -2.70 26.67 -11.77
C SER A 142 -2.58 25.54 -12.79
N ASP A 143 -1.77 25.72 -13.84
CA ASP A 143 -1.56 24.70 -14.88
C ASP A 143 -1.00 23.39 -14.27
N ALA A 144 -0.08 23.51 -13.30
CA ALA A 144 0.47 22.35 -12.58
C ALA A 144 -0.57 21.66 -11.67
N LEU A 145 -1.45 22.43 -11.02
CA LEU A 145 -2.55 21.91 -10.20
C LEU A 145 -3.59 21.20 -11.06
N GLU A 146 -3.97 21.77 -12.20
CA GLU A 146 -4.89 21.17 -13.17
C GLU A 146 -4.31 19.87 -13.74
N ALA A 147 -3.04 19.84 -14.12
CA ALA A 147 -2.37 18.62 -14.58
C ALA A 147 -2.31 17.53 -13.50
N LYS A 148 -2.13 17.91 -12.22
CA LYS A 148 -2.18 16.97 -11.10
C LYS A 148 -3.61 16.45 -10.85
N LEU A 149 -4.61 17.33 -10.91
CA LEU A 149 -6.01 16.94 -10.79
C LEU A 149 -6.44 16.02 -11.92
N GLU A 150 -6.00 16.29 -13.15
CA GLU A 150 -6.31 15.45 -14.31
C GLU A 150 -5.67 14.06 -14.18
N LYS A 151 -4.42 13.98 -13.71
CA LYS A 151 -3.81 12.69 -13.35
C LYS A 151 -4.65 11.96 -12.31
N LEU A 152 -5.00 12.62 -11.21
CA LEU A 152 -5.81 12.02 -10.14
C LEU A 152 -7.23 11.63 -10.58
N ARG A 153 -7.80 12.30 -11.59
CA ARG A 153 -9.11 11.96 -12.20
C ARG A 153 -8.99 10.81 -13.19
N GLY A 154 -7.93 10.77 -13.99
CA GLY A 154 -7.58 9.62 -14.84
C GLY A 154 -7.27 8.37 -14.02
N LEU A 155 -6.88 8.55 -12.76
CA LEU A 155 -6.80 7.45 -11.79
C LEU A 155 -8.18 6.93 -11.31
N GLY A 156 -9.30 7.52 -11.75
CA GLY A 156 -10.64 6.93 -11.58
C GLY A 156 -10.81 5.60 -12.32
N GLU A 157 -9.96 5.34 -13.32
CA GLU A 157 -9.74 4.05 -13.98
C GLU A 157 -8.25 3.66 -13.87
N VAL A 158 -7.61 3.75 -12.68
CA VAL A 158 -6.33 2.99 -12.55
C VAL A 158 -6.68 1.53 -12.57
N ASP A 159 -6.35 0.90 -13.68
CA ASP A 159 -5.88 -0.47 -13.67
C ASP A 159 -4.88 -0.61 -12.50
N GLU A 160 -5.18 -1.51 -11.55
CA GLU A 160 -4.31 -1.77 -10.41
C GLU A 160 -2.87 -2.07 -10.86
N GLU A 161 -2.71 -2.63 -12.07
CA GLU A 161 -1.43 -2.89 -12.71
C GLU A 161 -0.65 -1.61 -13.03
N ALA A 162 -1.31 -0.55 -13.51
CA ALA A 162 -0.69 0.74 -13.80
C ALA A 162 -0.26 1.46 -12.50
N LEU A 163 -1.08 1.39 -11.46
CA LEU A 163 -0.74 1.97 -10.15
C LEU A 163 0.44 1.23 -9.50
N ALA A 164 0.44 -0.11 -9.57
CA ALA A 164 1.51 -0.96 -9.06
C ALA A 164 2.82 -0.72 -9.81
N SER A 165 2.76 -0.54 -11.12
CA SER A 165 3.92 -0.21 -11.96
C SER A 165 4.54 1.14 -11.59
N ASP A 166 3.72 2.20 -11.44
CA ASP A 166 4.19 3.53 -11.06
C ASP A 166 4.76 3.57 -9.63
N LEU A 167 4.13 2.86 -8.68
CA LEU A 167 4.65 2.69 -7.32
C LEU A 167 6.00 1.98 -7.32
N THR A 168 6.14 0.89 -8.09
CA THR A 168 7.40 0.15 -8.20
C THR A 168 8.50 1.03 -8.77
N ARG A 169 8.17 1.88 -9.75
CA ARG A 169 9.10 2.84 -10.35
C ARG A 169 9.55 3.91 -9.34
N LEU A 170 8.62 4.46 -8.55
CA LEU A 170 8.92 5.44 -7.51
C LEU A 170 9.77 4.86 -6.39
N ILE A 171 9.50 3.62 -5.97
CA ILE A 171 10.32 2.92 -4.97
C ILE A 171 11.72 2.67 -5.53
N GLY A 172 11.84 2.31 -6.80
CA GLY A 172 13.13 2.17 -7.49
C GLY A 172 14.04 3.41 -7.45
N LEU A 173 13.50 4.60 -7.17
CA LEU A 173 14.27 5.84 -7.04
C LEU A 173 14.79 6.11 -5.61
N LEU A 174 14.27 5.40 -4.61
CA LEU A 174 14.69 5.57 -3.21
C LEU A 174 16.06 4.93 -2.97
N CYS A 175 16.77 5.32 -1.90
CA CYS A 175 17.97 4.60 -1.47
C CYS A 175 17.61 3.19 -0.94
N PRO A 176 18.55 2.23 -0.90
CA PRO A 176 18.25 0.84 -0.55
C PRO A 176 17.49 0.64 0.77
N GLU A 177 17.86 1.38 1.82
CA GLU A 177 17.18 1.30 3.13
C GLU A 177 15.75 1.85 3.09
N CYS A 178 15.52 2.95 2.36
CA CYS A 178 14.18 3.50 2.17
C CYS A 178 13.30 2.60 1.30
N ARG A 179 13.87 1.87 0.33
CA ARG A 179 13.12 0.88 -0.46
C ARG A 179 12.56 -0.23 0.40
N VAL A 180 13.39 -0.81 1.25
CA VAL A 180 12.98 -1.92 2.14
C VAL A 180 11.88 -1.45 3.08
N ARG A 181 12.04 -0.28 3.70
CA ARG A 181 11.00 0.28 4.57
C ARG A 181 9.68 0.54 3.85
N VAL A 182 9.72 1.14 2.68
CA VAL A 182 8.50 1.44 1.90
C VAL A 182 7.87 0.15 1.38
N ALA A 183 8.67 -0.83 0.95
CA ALA A 183 8.20 -2.16 0.55
C ALA A 183 7.50 -2.90 1.69
N GLU A 184 8.08 -2.86 2.90
CA GLU A 184 7.50 -3.43 4.11
C GLU A 184 6.18 -2.72 4.51
N GLU A 185 6.10 -1.39 4.39
CA GLU A 185 4.89 -0.61 4.72
C GLU A 185 3.73 -0.88 3.75
N ILE A 186 4.02 -1.16 2.48
CA ILE A 186 2.99 -1.42 1.46
C ILE A 186 2.78 -2.90 1.15
N GLY A 187 3.50 -3.79 1.83
CA GLY A 187 3.35 -5.25 1.70
C GLY A 187 3.90 -5.86 0.40
N LEU A 188 4.83 -5.20 -0.27
CA LEU A 188 5.54 -5.75 -1.44
C LEU A 188 6.77 -6.54 -1.00
N ASP A 189 7.04 -7.69 -1.63
CA ASP A 189 8.30 -8.42 -1.42
C ASP A 189 9.47 -7.56 -1.96
N PRO A 190 10.46 -7.22 -1.11
CA PRO A 190 11.65 -6.49 -1.55
C PRO A 190 12.36 -7.15 -2.74
N GLY A 191 12.27 -8.48 -2.87
CA GLY A 191 12.85 -9.23 -3.98
C GLY A 191 12.19 -8.97 -5.34
N ASP A 192 10.89 -8.65 -5.36
CA ASP A 192 10.15 -8.38 -6.60
C ASP A 192 10.41 -6.94 -7.09
N ILE A 193 10.60 -5.99 -6.17
CA ILE A 193 10.96 -4.61 -6.48
C ILE A 193 12.33 -4.53 -7.20
N VAL A 194 13.29 -5.37 -6.81
CA VAL A 194 14.63 -5.41 -7.43
C VAL A 194 14.61 -6.03 -8.84
N LYS A 195 13.74 -7.02 -9.09
CA LYS A 195 13.60 -7.64 -10.41
C LYS A 195 12.95 -6.68 -11.41
N THR A 196 11.88 -5.99 -11.02
CA THR A 196 11.17 -5.05 -11.90
C THR A 196 12.00 -3.80 -12.21
N ALA A 197 12.77 -3.29 -11.25
CA ALA A 197 13.68 -2.16 -11.47
C ALA A 197 14.85 -2.48 -12.41
N ARG A 198 15.29 -3.76 -12.49
CA ARG A 198 16.37 -4.21 -13.40
C ARG A 198 15.90 -4.50 -14.83
N GLY A 199 14.61 -4.73 -15.06
CA GLY A 199 14.05 -4.95 -16.39
C GLY A 199 13.73 -3.67 -17.17
N LEU A 200 13.88 -2.49 -16.54
CA LEU A 200 13.50 -1.18 -17.08
C LEU A 200 14.70 -0.22 -17.27
N LEU A 201 15.92 -0.67 -16.98
CA LEU A 201 17.19 0.02 -17.32
C LEU A 201 17.84 -0.68 -18.51
#